data_AF-A0A174FBM2-F1
#
_entry.id   AF-A0A174FBM2-F1
#
_cell.length_a   1.000
_cell.length_b   1.000
_cell.length_c   1.000
_cell.angle_alpha   90.00
_cell.angle_beta   90.00
_cell.angle_gamma   90.00
#
_symmetry.space_group_name_H-M   'P 1'
#
loop_
_entity.id
_entity.type
_entity.pdbx_description
1 polymer ?
#
loop_
_entity_poly.entity_id
_entity_poly.type
_entity_poly.pdbx_seq_one_letter_code
_entity_poly.pdbx_strand_id
1 'polypeptide(L)'
;MKDVNQVADNTLDSLNKARTARPIAGASRKGNHPVLFLVGNSTMRTGTLGNGNNGQWGWGYYAADYFDSNRITVENHALGGTSSRTFYNRLWPDVIKGVQPGDWVIIELGHNDNGPYDSGRARASIPGIGKDSLNVTIKETGVKETVYTYGEYMRRFINDVKAKGAHPILFSLTPRNAWEDKDSTIITRVNKTFGLWAKQVAEEQNVPFIDLNDISARKFEKFGKNKVQYMFYIDRIHTSAFGAKVNAESAADGIRAYEGLELADYLKPVEKDKDTGSSRKEGRPVLFTIGDSTVKNKDNDKNGMWGWGSVIADEFNLNKISVENCAMAGRSARTFLDEGRWDKVYNALQPGDFVLIQFGHNDTGAINTGKARAELPGSGGESKVFLMEKTGKYQVVYTFGWYLRKFIMDVQEKGAIPIVLSHTPRNKWKDGKIERNTASFGKWTREAAEATGAYFIDLNKISADKLEKKGIKKAADYYNNDHTHTSLKGAHMNAKSIADGLKRTDCPLKQYLK
;
A
#
# COMPACT_ATOMS: atom_id res chain seq x y z
N MET A 1 28.81 -1.31 14.43
CA MET A 1 28.26 -2.60 14.91
C MET A 1 26.92 -2.82 14.24
N LYS A 2 26.67 -3.98 13.62
CA LYS A 2 25.33 -4.31 13.13
C LYS A 2 24.41 -4.43 14.36
N ASP A 3 23.32 -3.67 14.37
CA ASP A 3 22.19 -3.89 15.29
C ASP A 3 21.80 -5.38 15.24
N VAL A 4 21.33 -5.95 16.36
CA VAL A 4 20.76 -7.32 16.43
C VAL A 4 19.68 -7.56 15.35
N ASN A 5 19.13 -6.49 14.77
CA ASN A 5 18.15 -6.52 13.69
C ASN A 5 18.75 -6.41 12.25
N GLN A 6 20.07 -6.39 12.09
CA GLN A 6 20.78 -6.21 10.79
C GLN A 6 20.38 -4.94 10.00
N VAL A 7 19.85 -3.91 10.66
CA VAL A 7 19.46 -2.65 10.03
C VAL A 7 20.69 -1.74 9.88
N ALA A 8 20.81 -1.07 8.72
CA ALA A 8 21.83 -0.05 8.50
C ALA A 8 21.54 1.20 9.35
N ASP A 9 22.48 1.54 10.22
CA ASP A 9 22.33 2.65 11.17
C ASP A 9 22.49 4.02 10.48
N ASN A 10 21.48 4.89 10.61
CA ASN A 10 21.62 6.34 10.38
C ASN A 10 22.83 6.94 11.14
N THR A 11 23.69 7.66 10.42
CA THR A 11 24.80 8.45 10.98
C THR A 11 24.28 9.66 11.77
N LEU A 12 25.14 10.32 12.56
CA LEU A 12 24.79 11.58 13.24
C LEU A 12 24.35 12.66 12.24
N ASP A 13 24.98 12.71 11.07
CA ASP A 13 24.59 13.58 9.96
C ASP A 13 23.17 13.25 9.44
N SER A 14 22.86 11.96 9.29
CA SER A 14 21.49 11.51 8.96
C SER A 14 20.46 11.93 10.02
N LEU A 15 20.83 11.94 11.31
CA LEU A 15 19.94 12.43 12.38
C LEU A 15 19.75 13.95 12.34
N ASN A 16 20.79 14.72 12.06
CA ASN A 16 20.68 16.18 11.93
C ASN A 16 19.84 16.57 10.70
N LYS A 17 20.09 15.94 9.54
CA LYS A 17 19.23 16.08 8.35
C LYS A 17 17.81 15.60 8.59
N ALA A 18 17.63 14.61 9.46
CA ALA A 18 16.31 14.13 9.82
C ALA A 18 15.52 15.14 10.66
N ARG A 19 16.20 15.92 11.52
CA ARG A 19 15.57 16.96 12.35
C ARG A 19 15.02 18.11 11.52
N THR A 20 15.68 18.49 10.42
CA THR A 20 15.20 19.59 9.56
C THR A 20 13.92 19.26 8.80
N ALA A 21 13.57 17.98 8.69
CA ALA A 21 12.35 17.52 8.03
C ALA A 21 11.11 17.48 8.95
N ARG A 22 11.27 17.76 10.25
CA ARG A 22 10.14 17.79 11.19
C ARG A 22 9.42 19.13 11.13
N PRO A 23 8.08 19.15 11.23
CA PRO A 23 7.36 20.40 11.37
C PRO A 23 7.75 21.11 12.69
N ILE A 24 7.67 22.44 12.67
CA ILE A 24 7.69 23.25 13.89
C ILE A 24 6.42 22.89 14.69
N ALA A 25 6.57 22.56 15.97
CA ALA A 25 5.47 22.08 16.79
C ALA A 25 4.35 23.12 16.91
N GLY A 26 3.13 22.71 16.58
CA GLY A 26 1.92 23.53 16.58
C GLY A 26 1.75 24.42 15.35
N ALA A 27 2.69 24.39 14.39
CA ALA A 27 2.66 25.26 13.22
C ALA A 27 1.56 24.90 12.21
N SER A 28 0.97 23.70 12.30
CA SER A 28 -0.17 23.31 11.46
C SER A 28 -1.52 23.83 11.97
N ARG A 29 -1.57 24.36 13.21
CA ARG A 29 -2.82 24.78 13.85
C ARG A 29 -3.60 25.77 13.01
N LYS A 30 -4.90 25.54 12.89
CA LYS A 30 -5.83 26.42 12.16
C LYS A 30 -6.89 26.97 13.11
N GLY A 31 -6.78 28.26 13.43
CA GLY A 31 -7.68 28.89 14.40
C GLY A 31 -7.65 28.17 15.76
N ASN A 32 -8.82 27.84 16.29
CA ASN A 32 -8.98 27.15 17.57
C ASN A 32 -9.10 25.62 17.42
N HIS A 33 -8.87 25.06 16.23
CA HIS A 33 -8.91 23.62 16.04
C HIS A 33 -7.73 22.94 16.75
N PRO A 34 -7.94 21.76 17.36
CA PRO A 34 -6.87 21.01 17.97
C PRO A 34 -5.87 20.53 16.92
N VAL A 35 -4.67 20.19 17.39
CA VAL A 35 -3.63 19.50 16.64
C VAL A 35 -3.46 18.11 17.24
N LEU A 36 -3.37 17.10 16.38
CA LEU A 36 -2.94 15.75 16.72
C LEU A 36 -1.42 15.64 16.51
N PHE A 37 -0.67 15.59 17.61
CA PHE A 37 0.78 15.36 17.62
C PHE A 37 1.07 13.87 17.62
N LEU A 38 1.89 13.41 16.66
CA LEU A 38 2.38 12.03 16.61
C LEU A 38 3.82 11.97 17.10
N VAL A 39 4.04 11.25 18.19
CA VAL A 39 5.33 11.02 18.84
C VAL A 39 5.73 9.57 18.64
N GLY A 40 6.80 9.33 17.87
CA GLY A 40 7.20 7.97 17.57
C GLY A 40 8.55 7.82 16.89
N ASN A 41 8.74 6.66 16.27
CA ASN A 41 10.01 6.16 15.75
C ASN A 41 9.99 6.00 14.20
N SER A 42 10.89 5.19 13.63
CA SER A 42 10.99 4.97 12.18
C SER A 42 9.80 4.24 11.54
N THR A 43 8.94 3.59 12.31
CA THR A 43 7.71 2.93 11.79
C THR A 43 6.53 3.91 11.69
N MET A 44 6.59 5.03 12.41
CA MET A 44 5.65 6.14 12.32
C MET A 44 6.17 7.25 11.38
N ARG A 45 7.50 7.41 11.29
CA ARG A 45 8.15 8.36 10.38
C ARG A 45 8.46 7.76 9.01
N THR A 46 8.44 8.58 7.98
CA THR A 46 8.89 8.22 6.62
C THR A 46 10.38 8.48 6.38
N GLY A 47 11.17 7.43 6.12
CA GLY A 47 12.58 7.55 5.68
C GLY A 47 13.49 8.42 6.56
N THR A 48 14.72 8.67 6.11
CA THR A 48 15.67 9.52 6.85
C THR A 48 15.36 11.01 6.71
N LEU A 49 14.73 11.44 5.61
CA LEU A 49 14.39 12.85 5.36
C LEU A 49 12.89 13.15 5.46
N GLY A 50 12.06 12.25 5.98
CA GLY A 50 10.61 12.49 6.03
C GLY A 50 9.89 12.32 4.68
N ASN A 51 10.60 11.98 3.60
CA ASN A 51 10.11 12.11 2.22
C ASN A 51 10.07 10.80 1.41
N GLY A 52 10.50 9.69 2.00
CA GLY A 52 10.41 8.35 1.39
C GLY A 52 11.47 8.06 0.33
N ASN A 53 12.56 8.84 0.30
CA ASN A 53 13.65 8.69 -0.68
C ASN A 53 14.39 7.34 -0.65
N ASN A 54 14.18 6.55 0.39
CA ASN A 54 14.69 5.18 0.53
C ASN A 54 13.60 4.11 0.34
N GLY A 55 12.40 4.50 -0.12
CA GLY A 55 11.26 3.60 -0.34
C GLY A 55 10.51 3.16 0.92
N GLN A 56 11.01 3.54 2.10
CA GLN A 56 10.39 3.23 3.39
C GLN A 56 9.46 4.37 3.84
N TRP A 57 8.30 3.99 4.33
CA TRP A 57 7.26 4.91 4.77
C TRP A 57 6.79 4.53 6.17
N GLY A 58 6.54 5.54 7.00
CA GLY A 58 5.93 5.36 8.30
C GLY A 58 4.46 5.75 8.28
N TRP A 59 3.66 5.11 9.12
CA TRP A 59 2.21 5.27 9.10
C TRP A 59 1.75 6.69 9.43
N GLY A 60 2.50 7.42 10.27
CA GLY A 60 2.20 8.80 10.63
C GLY A 60 2.24 9.77 9.45
N TYR A 61 2.85 9.41 8.32
CA TYR A 61 2.76 10.19 7.08
C TYR A 61 1.36 10.13 6.44
N TYR A 62 0.69 8.97 6.55
CA TYR A 62 -0.65 8.74 5.98
C TYR A 62 -1.77 9.00 6.99
N ALA A 63 -1.45 9.20 8.28
CA ALA A 63 -2.45 9.40 9.32
C ALA A 63 -3.42 10.56 9.02
N ALA A 64 -2.92 11.67 8.47
CA ALA A 64 -3.74 12.83 8.10
C ALA A 64 -4.85 12.53 7.08
N ASP A 65 -4.70 11.48 6.26
CA ASP A 65 -5.71 11.10 5.27
C ASP A 65 -7.04 10.67 5.92
N TYR A 66 -6.99 10.22 7.19
CA TYR A 66 -8.13 9.70 7.95
C TYR A 66 -8.86 10.75 8.80
N PHE A 67 -8.31 11.96 8.95
CA PHE A 67 -8.90 13.02 9.77
C PHE A 67 -9.51 14.15 8.94
N ASP A 68 -10.62 14.72 9.40
CA ASP A 68 -11.22 15.90 8.78
C ASP A 68 -10.32 17.13 9.01
N SER A 69 -9.62 17.54 7.95
CA SER A 69 -8.64 18.63 7.98
C SER A 69 -9.25 20.02 8.19
N ASN A 70 -10.58 20.12 8.21
CA ASN A 70 -11.33 21.29 8.61
C ASN A 70 -11.62 21.33 10.12
N ARG A 71 -11.36 20.25 10.87
CA ARG A 71 -11.67 20.16 12.31
C ARG A 71 -10.46 19.86 13.18
N ILE A 72 -9.42 19.24 12.62
CA ILE A 72 -8.15 18.92 13.29
C ILE A 72 -7.01 18.92 12.27
N THR A 73 -5.78 19.21 12.70
CA THR A 73 -4.58 18.98 11.89
C THR A 73 -3.69 17.91 12.51
N VAL A 74 -2.88 17.23 11.70
CA VAL A 74 -1.99 16.14 12.17
C VAL A 74 -0.53 16.54 11.97
N GLU A 75 0.27 16.50 13.02
CA GLU A 75 1.71 16.80 13.01
C GLU A 75 2.53 15.57 13.36
N ASN A 76 3.25 15.04 12.37
CA ASN A 76 4.15 13.91 12.60
C ASN A 76 5.53 14.39 13.07
N HIS A 77 5.82 14.23 14.36
CA HIS A 77 7.12 14.54 14.95
C HIS A 77 8.01 13.31 15.15
N ALA A 78 7.58 12.13 14.69
CA ALA A 78 8.37 10.93 14.79
C ALA A 78 9.76 11.08 14.15
N LEU A 79 10.75 10.40 14.70
CA LEU A 79 12.12 10.41 14.17
C LEU A 79 12.67 8.98 14.06
N GLY A 80 13.36 8.69 12.96
CA GLY A 80 13.95 7.37 12.77
C GLY A 80 15.06 7.11 13.79
N GLY A 81 15.04 5.93 14.41
CA GLY A 81 16.07 5.50 15.37
C GLY A 81 15.90 5.99 16.81
N THR A 82 14.86 6.77 17.12
CA THR A 82 14.58 7.22 18.49
C THR A 82 13.85 6.17 19.32
N SER A 83 14.22 6.11 20.59
CA SER A 83 13.61 5.39 21.69
C SER A 83 12.78 6.32 22.59
N SER A 84 12.09 5.79 23.60
CA SER A 84 11.45 6.61 24.63
C SER A 84 12.41 7.63 25.25
N ARG A 85 13.60 7.17 25.68
CA ARG A 85 14.68 7.99 26.22
C ARG A 85 15.14 9.09 25.27
N THR A 86 15.57 8.70 24.07
CA THR A 86 16.24 9.64 23.17
C THR A 86 15.25 10.63 22.56
N PHE A 87 14.00 10.23 22.36
CA PHE A 87 12.95 11.18 21.99
C PHE A 87 12.68 12.15 23.14
N TYR A 88 12.48 11.66 24.37
CA TYR A 88 12.21 12.49 25.54
C TYR A 88 13.31 13.52 25.80
N ASN A 89 14.58 13.09 25.77
CA ASN A 89 15.69 13.99 26.11
C ASN A 89 15.99 15.03 25.03
N ARG A 90 15.78 14.70 23.74
CA ARG A 90 16.33 15.50 22.62
C ARG A 90 15.28 16.18 21.76
N LEU A 91 14.07 15.63 21.71
CA LEU A 91 13.05 16.03 20.75
C LEU A 91 11.77 16.52 21.43
N TRP A 92 11.41 15.90 22.54
CA TRP A 92 10.21 16.23 23.30
C TRP A 92 10.15 17.67 23.80
N PRO A 93 11.25 18.30 24.29
CA PRO A 93 11.19 19.67 24.79
C PRO A 93 10.71 20.68 23.75
N ASP A 94 10.92 20.40 22.46
CA ASP A 94 10.42 21.25 21.37
C ASP A 94 8.98 20.92 20.98
N VAL A 95 8.58 19.64 21.03
CA VAL A 95 7.20 19.22 20.74
C VAL A 95 6.24 19.79 21.79
N ILE A 96 6.53 19.59 23.07
CA ILE A 96 5.62 19.96 24.15
C ILE A 96 5.43 21.49 24.28
N LYS A 97 6.34 22.30 23.74
CA LYS A 97 6.16 23.75 23.63
C LYS A 97 5.01 24.13 22.69
N GLY A 98 4.76 23.35 21.65
CA GLY A 98 3.70 23.59 20.66
C GLY A 98 2.33 23.05 21.06
N VAL A 99 2.28 22.13 22.04
CA VAL A 99 1.05 21.55 22.57
C VAL A 99 0.29 22.59 23.40
N GLN A 100 -1.01 22.69 23.13
CA GLN A 100 -1.98 23.59 23.75
C GLN A 100 -3.16 22.79 24.35
N PRO A 101 -3.99 23.40 25.22
CA PRO A 101 -5.18 22.75 25.75
C PRO A 101 -6.11 22.23 24.64
N GLY A 102 -6.66 21.02 24.82
CA GLY A 102 -7.54 20.36 23.86
C GLY A 102 -6.84 19.62 22.71
N ASP A 103 -5.50 19.75 22.59
CA ASP A 103 -4.74 18.96 21.61
C ASP A 103 -4.68 17.48 21.98
N TRP A 104 -4.34 16.66 20.99
CA TRP A 104 -4.16 15.22 21.15
C TRP A 104 -2.71 14.83 20.93
N VAL A 105 -2.19 13.91 21.73
CA VAL A 105 -0.80 13.43 21.59
C VAL A 105 -0.76 11.90 21.61
N ILE A 106 -0.51 11.30 20.44
CA ILE A 106 -0.29 9.86 20.31
C ILE A 106 1.19 9.55 20.52
N ILE A 107 1.49 8.65 21.46
CA ILE A 107 2.86 8.22 21.78
C ILE A 107 3.01 6.73 21.45
N GLU A 108 3.91 6.41 20.51
CA GLU A 108 4.25 5.06 20.07
C GLU A 108 5.77 4.85 20.02
N LEU A 109 6.35 4.33 21.10
CA LEU A 109 7.80 4.12 21.26
C LEU A 109 8.08 2.71 21.81
N GLY A 110 9.32 2.24 21.70
CA GLY A 110 9.70 0.87 22.11
C GLY A 110 10.54 0.10 21.08
N HIS A 111 10.41 0.38 19.78
CA HIS A 111 11.18 -0.33 18.73
C HIS A 111 12.70 -0.23 18.92
N ASN A 112 13.16 0.88 19.49
CA ASN A 112 14.56 1.25 19.63
C ASN A 112 15.02 1.29 21.10
N ASP A 113 14.20 0.80 22.02
CA ASP A 113 14.40 0.92 23.47
C ASP A 113 15.30 -0.17 24.06
N ASN A 114 15.77 -1.10 23.22
CA ASN A 114 16.79 -2.08 23.54
C ASN A 114 18.20 -1.59 23.18
N GLY A 115 19.22 -2.21 23.78
CA GLY A 115 20.63 -2.01 23.46
C GLY A 115 21.45 -1.53 24.66
N PRO A 116 22.68 -1.04 24.43
CA PRO A 116 23.50 -0.48 25.50
C PRO A 116 22.96 0.84 26.04
N TYR A 117 23.19 1.08 27.33
CA TYR A 117 22.82 2.33 28.00
C TYR A 117 23.82 3.47 27.80
N ASP A 118 25.11 3.14 27.62
CA ASP A 118 26.24 4.07 27.73
C ASP A 118 27.18 4.06 26.52
N SER A 119 26.87 3.29 25.47
CA SER A 119 27.73 3.10 24.31
C SER A 119 26.95 3.03 23.00
N GLY A 120 27.65 3.21 21.89
CA GLY A 120 27.07 3.33 20.56
C GLY A 120 26.06 4.47 20.48
N ARG A 121 24.79 4.14 20.21
CA ARG A 121 23.70 5.14 20.22
C ARG A 121 23.19 5.50 21.60
N ALA A 122 23.50 4.70 22.62
CA ALA A 122 23.07 4.88 24.00
C ALA A 122 21.56 5.22 24.13
N ARG A 123 20.73 4.40 23.47
CA ARG A 123 19.30 4.68 23.31
C ARG A 123 18.39 3.86 24.21
N ALA A 124 18.91 2.85 24.89
CA ALA A 124 18.10 1.94 25.67
C ALA A 124 17.41 2.63 26.87
N SER A 125 16.22 2.13 27.21
CA SER A 125 15.53 2.38 28.47
C SER A 125 15.61 1.14 29.37
N ILE A 126 15.47 1.30 30.68
CA ILE A 126 15.46 0.16 31.59
C ILE A 126 14.16 -0.64 31.35
N PRO A 127 14.22 -1.98 31.17
CA PRO A 127 13.02 -2.79 30.95
C PRO A 127 11.98 -2.66 32.05
N GLY A 128 10.69 -2.70 31.68
CA GLY A 128 9.57 -2.71 32.62
C GLY A 128 8.93 -1.36 32.91
N ILE A 129 8.01 -1.38 33.88
CA ILE A 129 7.18 -0.23 34.28
C ILE A 129 7.58 0.38 35.63
N GLY A 130 8.69 -0.07 36.22
CA GLY A 130 9.18 0.42 37.52
C GLY A 130 9.55 1.90 37.51
N LYS A 131 10.16 2.38 38.60
CA LYS A 131 10.67 3.77 38.70
C LYS A 131 12.19 3.83 38.79
N ASP A 132 12.85 2.74 38.40
CA ASP A 132 14.29 2.62 38.46
C ASP A 132 14.96 3.66 37.55
N SER A 133 16.15 4.07 37.97
CA SER A 133 16.98 4.98 37.19
C SER A 133 18.46 4.60 37.28
N LEU A 134 19.21 4.93 36.23
CA LEU A 134 20.63 4.66 36.11
C LEU A 134 21.35 5.89 35.56
N ASN A 135 22.34 6.40 36.28
CA ASN A 135 23.21 7.45 35.74
C ASN A 135 24.29 6.81 34.86
N VAL A 136 24.40 7.29 33.63
CA VAL A 136 25.38 6.81 32.66
C VAL A 136 26.23 7.96 32.14
N THR A 137 27.47 7.65 31.76
CA THR A 137 28.32 8.53 30.96
C THR A 137 28.46 7.90 29.59
N ILE A 138 28.01 8.60 28.54
CA ILE A 138 28.09 8.09 27.17
C ILE A 138 29.56 8.03 26.75
N LYS A 139 30.08 6.83 26.50
CA LYS A 139 31.50 6.59 26.22
C LYS A 139 32.01 7.42 25.05
N GLU A 140 31.19 7.61 24.03
CA GLU A 140 31.56 8.31 22.80
C GLU A 140 31.58 9.84 22.94
N THR A 141 30.86 10.41 23.92
CA THR A 141 30.65 11.86 24.01
C THR A 141 30.96 12.48 25.37
N GLY A 142 31.15 11.66 26.41
CA GLY A 142 31.30 12.09 27.79
C GLY A 142 30.02 12.68 28.42
N VAL A 143 28.91 12.75 27.68
CA VAL A 143 27.64 13.29 28.16
C VAL A 143 27.11 12.41 29.30
N LYS A 144 26.73 13.04 30.41
CA LYS A 144 26.07 12.36 31.52
C LYS A 144 24.56 12.44 31.35
N GLU A 145 23.88 11.30 31.44
CA GLU A 145 22.42 11.21 31.35
C GLU A 145 21.88 10.28 32.43
N THR A 146 20.66 10.55 32.90
CA THR A 146 19.89 9.60 33.71
C THR A 146 18.98 8.79 32.79
N VAL A 147 19.08 7.47 32.87
CA VAL A 147 18.25 6.50 32.14
C VAL A 147 17.15 6.03 33.07
N TYR A 148 15.90 6.17 32.65
CA TYR A 148 14.75 5.64 33.38
C TYR A 148 14.22 4.34 32.77
N THR A 149 13.31 3.68 33.49
CA THR A 149 12.49 2.60 32.91
C THR A 149 11.66 3.10 31.74
N TYR A 150 11.30 2.18 30.85
CA TYR A 150 10.37 2.48 29.76
C TYR A 150 9.06 3.09 30.30
N GLY A 151 8.48 2.48 31.34
CA GLY A 151 7.23 2.99 31.91
C GLY A 151 7.37 4.38 32.55
N GLU A 152 8.49 4.70 33.17
CA GLU A 152 8.75 6.05 33.70
C GLU A 152 8.83 7.09 32.58
N TYR A 153 9.46 6.78 31.43
CA TYR A 153 9.39 7.69 30.28
C TYR A 153 7.96 7.89 29.78
N MET A 154 7.15 6.83 29.68
CA MET A 154 5.75 6.95 29.27
C MET A 154 4.94 7.83 30.23
N ARG A 155 5.11 7.67 31.55
CA ARG A 155 4.49 8.53 32.56
C ARG A 155 4.87 9.99 32.40
N ARG A 156 6.16 10.27 32.11
CA ARG A 156 6.63 11.64 31.88
C ARG A 156 5.97 12.29 30.67
N PHE A 157 5.90 11.60 29.53
CA PHE A 157 5.15 12.10 28.37
C PHE A 157 3.70 12.39 28.74
N ILE A 158 3.01 11.46 29.40
CA ILE A 158 1.61 11.63 29.83
C ILE A 158 1.44 12.85 30.74
N ASN A 159 2.30 12.99 31.76
CA ASN A 159 2.23 14.07 32.73
C ASN A 159 2.46 15.43 32.07
N ASP A 160 3.45 15.52 31.19
CA ASP A 160 3.76 16.73 30.44
C ASP A 160 2.57 17.15 29.55
N VAL A 161 1.93 16.20 28.86
CA VAL A 161 0.74 16.46 28.03
C VAL A 161 -0.46 16.89 28.88
N LYS A 162 -0.74 16.20 29.99
CA LYS A 162 -1.83 16.57 30.90
C LYS A 162 -1.60 17.96 31.51
N ALA A 163 -0.36 18.31 31.84
CA ALA A 163 -0.01 19.63 32.36
C ALA A 163 -0.27 20.77 31.35
N LYS A 164 -0.34 20.45 30.05
CA LYS A 164 -0.75 21.39 28.99
C LYS A 164 -2.26 21.45 28.77
N GLY A 165 -3.06 20.65 29.49
CA GLY A 165 -4.50 20.51 29.25
C GLY A 165 -4.82 19.74 27.96
N ALA A 166 -3.86 18.96 27.44
CA ALA A 166 -4.02 18.13 26.25
C ALA A 166 -4.28 16.66 26.63
N HIS A 167 -4.63 15.85 25.62
CA HIS A 167 -5.08 14.46 25.78
C HIS A 167 -4.00 13.48 25.28
N PRO A 168 -3.27 12.81 26.20
CA PRO A 168 -2.31 11.79 25.80
C PRO A 168 -3.00 10.46 25.49
N ILE A 169 -2.49 9.75 24.48
CA ILE A 169 -2.90 8.39 24.13
C ILE A 169 -1.64 7.55 23.90
N LEU A 170 -1.60 6.35 24.50
CA LEU A 170 -0.51 5.39 24.24
C LEU A 170 -0.92 4.41 23.15
N PHE A 171 -0.01 4.15 22.22
CA PHE A 171 -0.17 3.13 21.18
C PHE A 171 0.88 2.04 21.38
N SER A 172 0.52 0.78 21.13
CA SER A 172 1.52 -0.27 20.96
C SER A 172 2.25 -0.13 19.62
N LEU A 173 3.45 -0.70 19.54
CA LEU A 173 4.29 -0.68 18.35
C LEU A 173 3.62 -1.38 17.16
N THR A 174 3.83 -0.91 15.92
CA THR A 174 3.43 -1.69 14.73
C THR A 174 4.09 -3.07 14.70
N PRO A 175 3.44 -4.11 14.15
CA PRO A 175 4.06 -5.42 14.03
C PRO A 175 5.16 -5.43 12.95
N ARG A 176 6.09 -6.38 13.08
CA ARG A 176 7.13 -6.68 12.08
C ARG A 176 6.62 -7.72 11.09
N ASN A 177 7.31 -7.88 9.96
CA ASN A 177 7.16 -9.07 9.11
C ASN A 177 7.85 -10.27 9.76
N ALA A 178 7.32 -10.70 10.89
CA ALA A 178 7.79 -11.83 11.68
C ALA A 178 6.59 -12.72 12.00
N TRP A 179 6.74 -14.00 11.71
CA TRP A 179 5.72 -15.03 11.89
C TRP A 179 6.20 -15.97 12.99
N GLU A 180 5.30 -16.51 13.81
CA GLU A 180 5.69 -17.32 14.98
C GLU A 180 6.56 -18.53 14.62
N ASP A 181 6.32 -19.10 13.44
CA ASP A 181 7.18 -20.12 12.84
C ASP A 181 7.11 -20.07 11.29
N LYS A 182 7.88 -20.94 10.63
CA LYS A 182 8.04 -20.99 9.16
C LYS A 182 6.71 -21.21 8.44
N ASP A 183 5.77 -21.96 9.02
CA ASP A 183 4.51 -22.35 8.40
C ASP A 183 3.30 -21.63 9.02
N SER A 184 3.51 -20.94 10.14
CA SER A 184 2.50 -20.17 10.87
C SER A 184 1.79 -19.14 10.01
N THR A 185 0.49 -19.02 10.19
CA THR A 185 -0.34 -17.92 9.68
C THR A 185 -0.45 -16.77 10.68
N ILE A 186 0.30 -16.83 11.79
CA ILE A 186 0.22 -15.91 12.92
C ILE A 186 1.45 -15.00 12.96
N ILE A 187 1.20 -13.69 13.03
CA ILE A 187 2.25 -12.67 13.17
C ILE A 187 2.75 -12.63 14.62
N THR A 188 4.05 -12.48 14.84
CA THR A 188 4.58 -12.34 16.20
C THR A 188 4.15 -11.00 16.82
N ARG A 189 3.42 -11.06 17.95
CA ARG A 189 3.02 -9.87 18.72
C ARG A 189 4.15 -9.40 19.64
N VAL A 190 4.19 -8.09 19.89
CA VAL A 190 5.07 -7.47 20.91
C VAL A 190 4.28 -7.21 22.20
N ASN A 191 3.55 -8.22 22.66
CA ASN A 191 2.60 -8.14 23.79
C ASN A 191 3.16 -8.66 25.12
N LYS A 192 4.47 -8.90 25.22
CA LYS A 192 5.15 -9.32 26.45
C LYS A 192 6.15 -8.30 26.99
N THR A 193 6.45 -7.25 26.21
CA THR A 193 7.43 -6.22 26.55
C THR A 193 6.85 -4.83 26.32
N PHE A 194 7.39 -4.01 25.42
CA PHE A 194 7.03 -2.60 25.25
C PHE A 194 5.54 -2.38 24.99
N GLY A 195 4.86 -3.25 24.22
CA GLY A 195 3.41 -3.17 24.02
C GLY A 195 2.63 -3.42 25.31
N LEU A 196 3.04 -4.42 26.11
CA LEU A 196 2.45 -4.71 27.42
C LEU A 196 2.72 -3.58 28.42
N TRP A 197 3.96 -3.09 28.49
CA TRP A 197 4.33 -2.02 29.41
C TRP A 197 3.62 -0.71 29.09
N ALA A 198 3.45 -0.38 27.80
CA ALA A 198 2.65 0.77 27.39
C ALA A 198 1.18 0.62 27.83
N LYS A 199 0.58 -0.56 27.64
CA LYS A 199 -0.77 -0.86 28.12
C LYS A 199 -0.90 -0.67 29.62
N GLN A 200 0.00 -1.27 30.39
CA GLN A 200 -0.02 -1.19 31.86
C GLN A 200 0.13 0.24 32.38
N VAL A 201 1.00 1.05 31.76
CA VAL A 201 1.13 2.47 32.12
C VAL A 201 -0.12 3.25 31.74
N ALA A 202 -0.74 2.96 30.59
CA ALA A 202 -1.98 3.63 30.19
C ALA A 202 -3.11 3.35 31.19
N GLU A 203 -3.26 2.09 31.62
CA GLU A 203 -4.19 1.68 32.68
C GLU A 203 -3.88 2.39 34.01
N GLU A 204 -2.62 2.39 34.45
CA GLU A 204 -2.20 3.06 35.69
C GLU A 204 -2.49 4.58 35.66
N GLN A 205 -2.27 5.22 34.51
CA GLN A 205 -2.42 6.66 34.35
C GLN A 205 -3.84 7.07 33.90
N ASN A 206 -4.75 6.11 33.75
CA ASN A 206 -6.10 6.29 33.23
C ASN A 206 -6.13 7.12 31.94
N VAL A 207 -5.36 6.68 30.94
CA VAL A 207 -5.32 7.27 29.59
C VAL A 207 -5.64 6.21 28.54
N PRO A 208 -6.15 6.57 27.36
CA PRO A 208 -6.48 5.59 26.34
C PRO A 208 -5.24 4.80 25.87
N PHE A 209 -5.45 3.51 25.58
CA PHE A 209 -4.46 2.63 24.96
C PHE A 209 -5.05 1.97 23.72
N ILE A 210 -4.36 2.11 22.59
CA ILE A 210 -4.74 1.46 21.33
C ILE A 210 -3.68 0.43 20.97
N ASP A 211 -4.10 -0.84 20.87
CA ASP A 211 -3.22 -1.96 20.52
C ASP A 211 -2.98 -2.05 19.00
N LEU A 212 -2.29 -1.06 18.44
CA LEU A 212 -1.95 -1.00 17.02
C LEU A 212 -1.17 -2.24 16.54
N ASN A 213 -0.35 -2.84 17.41
CA ASN A 213 0.36 -4.10 17.14
C ASN A 213 -0.60 -5.18 16.68
N ASP A 214 -1.63 -5.44 17.49
CA ASP A 214 -2.55 -6.53 17.26
C ASP A 214 -3.55 -6.20 16.14
N ILE A 215 -4.06 -4.97 16.07
CA ILE A 215 -4.96 -4.54 14.99
C ILE A 215 -4.29 -4.74 13.61
N SER A 216 -3.06 -4.27 13.46
CA SER A 216 -2.31 -4.46 12.21
C SER A 216 -1.90 -5.91 11.98
N ALA A 217 -1.55 -6.66 13.03
CA ALA A 217 -1.19 -8.07 12.90
C ALA A 217 -2.36 -8.88 12.33
N ARG A 218 -3.58 -8.71 12.84
CA ARG A 218 -4.78 -9.39 12.33
C ARG A 218 -5.04 -9.10 10.85
N LYS A 219 -4.79 -7.87 10.38
CA LYS A 219 -4.87 -7.54 8.95
C LYS A 219 -3.83 -8.30 8.14
N PHE A 220 -2.57 -8.33 8.61
CA PHE A 220 -1.49 -9.07 7.95
C PHE A 220 -1.73 -10.57 7.89
N GLU A 221 -2.31 -11.17 8.92
CA GLU A 221 -2.68 -12.59 8.94
C GLU A 221 -3.74 -12.92 7.88
N LYS A 222 -4.76 -12.06 7.76
CA LYS A 222 -5.78 -12.18 6.72
C LYS A 222 -5.18 -12.08 5.30
N PHE A 223 -4.19 -11.21 5.12
CA PHE A 223 -3.50 -11.04 3.84
C PHE A 223 -2.56 -12.21 3.50
N GLY A 224 -1.97 -12.84 4.51
CA GLY A 224 -1.00 -13.92 4.36
C GLY A 224 0.40 -13.46 3.93
N LYS A 225 1.37 -14.37 4.05
CA LYS A 225 2.83 -14.14 3.90
C LYS A 225 3.22 -13.42 2.60
N ASN A 226 2.68 -13.88 1.47
CA ASN A 226 3.06 -13.37 0.16
C ASN A 226 2.68 -11.89 0.00
N LYS A 227 1.49 -11.49 0.46
CA LYS A 227 1.02 -10.11 0.39
C LYS A 227 1.75 -9.23 1.39
N VAL A 228 1.97 -9.73 2.60
CA VAL A 228 2.71 -9.00 3.64
C VAL A 228 4.15 -8.73 3.23
N GLN A 229 4.77 -9.56 2.39
CA GLN A 229 6.15 -9.36 1.93
C GLN A 229 6.39 -7.96 1.34
N TYR A 230 5.46 -7.44 0.53
CA TYR A 230 5.60 -6.11 -0.07
C TYR A 230 5.03 -4.97 0.76
N MET A 231 4.38 -5.27 1.89
CA MET A 231 4.02 -4.26 2.89
C MET A 231 5.27 -3.71 3.59
N PHE A 232 6.39 -4.42 3.49
CA PHE A 232 7.69 -4.01 4.00
C PHE A 232 8.67 -3.75 2.85
N TYR A 233 9.69 -2.93 3.11
CA TYR A 233 10.69 -2.58 2.11
C TYR A 233 12.11 -2.63 2.69
N ILE A 234 13.00 -3.34 2.00
CA ILE A 234 14.41 -3.62 2.37
C ILE A 234 14.58 -4.56 3.57
N ASP A 235 13.79 -4.39 4.63
CA ASP A 235 13.88 -5.21 5.85
C ASP A 235 12.49 -5.62 6.37
N ARG A 236 12.43 -6.22 7.58
CA ARG A 236 11.20 -6.75 8.19
C ARG A 236 10.55 -5.79 9.20
N ILE A 237 11.06 -4.57 9.34
CA ILE A 237 10.62 -3.58 10.33
C ILE A 237 9.97 -2.39 9.62
N HIS A 238 10.61 -1.88 8.57
CA HIS A 238 10.19 -0.67 7.89
C HIS A 238 9.22 -0.99 6.75
N THR A 239 8.06 -0.35 6.80
CA THR A 239 7.00 -0.55 5.83
C THR A 239 7.32 0.15 4.50
N SER A 240 6.85 -0.44 3.40
CA SER A 240 6.64 0.29 2.14
C SER A 240 5.46 1.27 2.28
N ALA A 241 5.15 2.02 1.23
CA ALA A 241 3.94 2.85 1.20
C ALA A 241 2.66 2.02 1.47
N PHE A 242 2.61 0.75 1.02
CA PHE A 242 1.47 -0.12 1.23
C PHE A 242 1.28 -0.48 2.71
N GLY A 243 2.35 -0.95 3.38
CA GLY A 243 2.25 -1.32 4.80
C GLY A 243 2.02 -0.12 5.71
N ALA A 244 2.60 1.04 5.37
CA ALA A 244 2.39 2.27 6.12
C ALA A 244 0.93 2.74 6.07
N LYS A 245 0.28 2.64 4.91
CA LYS A 245 -1.16 2.91 4.76
C LYS A 245 -2.01 1.93 5.57
N VAL A 246 -1.69 0.63 5.54
CA VAL A 246 -2.40 -0.37 6.37
C VAL A 246 -2.28 -0.04 7.85
N ASN A 247 -1.08 0.31 8.33
CA ASN A 247 -0.88 0.71 9.72
C ASN A 247 -1.61 2.02 10.07
N ALA A 248 -1.68 2.98 9.16
CA ALA A 248 -2.44 4.22 9.38
C ALA A 248 -3.95 3.94 9.45
N GLU A 249 -4.45 3.06 8.59
CA GLU A 249 -5.82 2.56 8.65
C GLU A 249 -6.09 1.86 9.99
N SER A 250 -5.20 0.95 10.42
CA SER A 250 -5.31 0.28 11.73
C SER A 250 -5.34 1.26 12.90
N ALA A 251 -4.55 2.33 12.84
CA ALA A 251 -4.57 3.38 13.86
C ALA A 251 -5.93 4.10 13.88
N ALA A 252 -6.47 4.48 12.71
CA ALA A 252 -7.79 5.09 12.62
C ALA A 252 -8.93 4.14 13.06
N ASP A 253 -8.83 2.86 12.72
CA ASP A 253 -9.78 1.83 13.15
C ASP A 253 -9.73 1.64 14.67
N GLY A 254 -8.53 1.62 15.26
CA GLY A 254 -8.35 1.55 16.70
C GLY A 254 -8.95 2.76 17.44
N ILE A 255 -8.76 3.97 16.91
CA ILE A 255 -9.37 5.19 17.45
C ILE A 255 -10.89 5.10 17.35
N ARG A 256 -11.42 4.70 16.19
CA ARG A 256 -12.87 4.61 15.95
C ARG A 256 -13.55 3.55 16.83
N ALA A 257 -12.86 2.45 17.12
CA ALA A 257 -13.40 1.35 17.90
C ALA A 257 -13.26 1.57 19.43
N TYR A 258 -12.46 2.55 19.86
CA TYR A 258 -12.27 2.81 21.28
C TYR A 258 -13.48 3.56 21.85
N GLU A 259 -14.21 2.92 22.76
CA GLU A 259 -15.43 3.47 23.34
C GLU A 259 -15.15 4.76 24.13
N GLY A 260 -15.92 5.82 23.82
CA GLY A 260 -15.80 7.12 24.50
C GLY A 260 -14.59 7.96 24.12
N LEU A 261 -13.79 7.57 23.12
CA LEU A 261 -12.65 8.37 22.68
C LEU A 261 -13.08 9.51 21.74
N GLU A 262 -13.15 10.73 22.26
CA GLU A 262 -13.55 11.93 21.48
C GLU A 262 -12.69 12.21 20.24
N LEU A 263 -11.43 11.74 20.19
CA LEU A 263 -10.60 11.83 18.99
C LEU A 263 -11.27 11.18 17.76
N ALA A 264 -12.12 10.17 17.97
CA ALA A 264 -12.88 9.50 16.90
C ALA A 264 -13.83 10.44 16.16
N ASP A 265 -14.33 11.50 16.80
CA ASP A 265 -15.25 12.47 16.19
C ASP A 265 -14.58 13.31 15.10
N TYR A 266 -13.24 13.34 15.07
CA TYR A 266 -12.46 14.03 14.06
C TYR A 266 -12.09 13.13 12.86
N LEU A 267 -12.37 11.82 12.93
CA LEU A 267 -12.12 10.93 11.81
C LEU A 267 -13.14 11.18 10.68
N LYS A 268 -12.67 11.06 9.44
CA LYS A 268 -13.56 11.00 8.29
C LYS A 268 -14.46 9.75 8.38
N PRO A 269 -15.71 9.84 7.87
CA PRO A 269 -16.54 8.66 7.71
C PRO A 269 -15.87 7.65 6.78
N VAL A 270 -16.12 6.36 7.01
CA VAL A 270 -15.67 5.31 6.10
C VAL A 270 -16.56 5.35 4.86
N GLU A 271 -16.06 5.96 3.78
CA GLU A 271 -16.77 6.00 2.50
C GLU A 271 -16.86 4.59 1.89
N LYS A 272 -18.06 4.22 1.44
CA LYS A 272 -18.29 3.03 0.62
C LYS A 272 -18.50 3.48 -0.82
N ASP A 273 -17.64 3.03 -1.74
CA ASP A 273 -17.88 3.18 -3.18
C ASP A 273 -19.14 2.39 -3.54
N LYS A 274 -20.17 3.08 -4.03
CA LYS A 274 -21.44 2.48 -4.45
C LYS A 274 -21.51 2.29 -5.97
N ASP A 275 -20.57 2.86 -6.72
CA ASP A 275 -20.58 2.83 -8.18
C ASP A 275 -19.94 1.54 -8.69
N THR A 276 -18.78 1.17 -8.11
CA THR A 276 -18.08 -0.06 -8.48
C THR A 276 -18.77 -1.28 -7.89
N GLY A 277 -19.11 -2.26 -8.72
CA GLY A 277 -19.91 -3.43 -8.35
C GLY A 277 -21.42 -3.21 -8.49
N SER A 278 -21.87 -2.04 -8.96
CA SER A 278 -23.28 -1.71 -9.14
C SER A 278 -24.00 -2.59 -10.17
N SER A 279 -23.27 -3.28 -11.04
CA SER A 279 -23.84 -4.23 -12.00
C SER A 279 -24.34 -5.54 -11.35
N ARG A 280 -23.96 -5.81 -10.10
CA ARG A 280 -24.25 -7.05 -9.39
C ARG A 280 -25.75 -7.29 -9.28
N LYS A 281 -26.16 -8.52 -9.60
CA LYS A 281 -27.52 -9.02 -9.43
C LYS A 281 -27.51 -10.18 -8.43
N GLU A 282 -28.56 -10.27 -7.63
CA GLU A 282 -28.69 -11.31 -6.61
C GLU A 282 -28.52 -12.72 -7.20
N GLY A 283 -27.75 -13.56 -6.51
CA GLY A 283 -27.46 -14.93 -6.94
C GLY A 283 -26.53 -15.06 -8.16
N ARG A 284 -25.92 -13.98 -8.66
CA ARG A 284 -25.04 -14.01 -9.83
C ARG A 284 -23.65 -13.47 -9.49
N PRO A 285 -22.57 -14.15 -9.92
CA PRO A 285 -21.24 -13.55 -9.87
C PRO A 285 -21.14 -12.36 -10.83
N VAL A 286 -20.15 -11.51 -10.60
CA VAL A 286 -19.77 -10.41 -11.50
C VAL A 286 -18.46 -10.76 -12.20
N LEU A 287 -18.42 -10.56 -13.51
CA LEU A 287 -17.21 -10.53 -14.31
C LEU A 287 -16.71 -9.09 -14.40
N PHE A 288 -15.69 -8.76 -13.62
CA PHE A 288 -14.98 -7.49 -13.71
C PHE A 288 -13.91 -7.56 -14.79
N THR A 289 -13.72 -6.47 -15.54
CA THR A 289 -12.58 -6.32 -16.45
C THR A 289 -11.75 -5.11 -16.08
N ILE A 290 -10.43 -5.30 -15.93
CA ILE A 290 -9.47 -4.23 -15.71
C ILE A 290 -8.43 -4.20 -16.84
N GLY A 291 -7.98 -3.00 -17.16
CA GLY A 291 -6.99 -2.81 -18.22
C GLY A 291 -6.93 -1.39 -18.76
N ASP A 292 -6.39 -1.30 -19.97
CA ASP A 292 -6.09 -0.05 -20.66
C ASP A 292 -7.12 0.33 -21.74
N SER A 293 -6.73 1.19 -22.69
CA SER A 293 -7.57 1.70 -23.77
C SER A 293 -8.03 0.64 -24.77
N THR A 294 -7.42 -0.54 -24.77
CA THR A 294 -7.85 -1.69 -25.59
C THR A 294 -8.90 -2.55 -24.89
N VAL A 295 -9.14 -2.31 -23.59
CA VAL A 295 -10.22 -2.92 -22.80
C VAL A 295 -11.40 -1.96 -22.65
N LYS A 296 -11.16 -0.66 -22.43
CA LYS A 296 -12.19 0.40 -22.43
C LYS A 296 -11.68 1.69 -23.06
N ASN A 297 -12.46 2.27 -23.96
CA ASN A 297 -12.17 3.56 -24.57
C ASN A 297 -13.39 4.50 -24.43
N LYS A 298 -13.61 5.42 -25.38
CA LYS A 298 -14.83 6.24 -25.40
C LYS A 298 -16.08 5.40 -25.68
N ASP A 299 -15.95 4.35 -26.51
CA ASP A 299 -16.96 3.30 -26.74
C ASP A 299 -18.38 3.82 -27.03
N ASN A 300 -18.50 4.99 -27.68
CA ASN A 300 -19.77 5.70 -27.88
C ASN A 300 -20.08 6.04 -29.36
N ASP A 301 -19.14 5.77 -30.26
CA ASP A 301 -19.30 5.95 -31.70
C ASP A 301 -18.92 4.64 -32.40
N LYS A 302 -19.80 4.10 -33.25
CA LYS A 302 -19.55 2.88 -34.04
C LYS A 302 -18.27 2.94 -34.89
N ASN A 303 -17.84 4.14 -35.28
CA ASN A 303 -16.60 4.39 -36.04
C ASN A 303 -15.43 4.83 -35.12
N GLY A 304 -15.68 4.90 -33.81
CA GLY A 304 -14.72 5.28 -32.79
C GLY A 304 -13.74 4.15 -32.43
N MET A 305 -12.89 4.46 -31.45
CA MET A 305 -12.03 3.47 -30.82
C MET A 305 -12.86 2.66 -29.82
N TRP A 306 -12.76 1.34 -29.88
CA TRP A 306 -13.48 0.42 -29.00
C TRP A 306 -12.53 -0.45 -28.20
N GLY A 307 -12.83 -0.60 -26.91
CA GLY A 307 -12.23 -1.63 -26.07
C GLY A 307 -13.04 -2.93 -26.08
N TRP A 308 -12.37 -4.09 -26.00
CA TRP A 308 -13.07 -5.39 -26.01
C TRP A 308 -13.92 -5.61 -24.76
N GLY A 309 -13.56 -4.99 -23.63
CA GLY A 309 -14.33 -5.10 -22.37
C GLY A 309 -15.71 -4.46 -22.49
N SER A 310 -15.91 -3.54 -23.44
CA SER A 310 -17.20 -2.87 -23.67
C SER A 310 -18.17 -3.70 -24.49
N VAL A 311 -17.68 -4.78 -25.14
CA VAL A 311 -18.51 -5.73 -25.91
C VAL A 311 -18.42 -7.16 -25.38
N ILE A 312 -17.65 -7.41 -24.32
CA ILE A 312 -17.42 -8.77 -23.79
C ILE A 312 -18.71 -9.44 -23.31
N ALA A 313 -19.69 -8.65 -22.85
CA ALA A 313 -21.00 -9.14 -22.41
C ALA A 313 -21.74 -9.94 -23.51
N ASP A 314 -21.43 -9.71 -24.78
CA ASP A 314 -22.03 -10.44 -25.89
C ASP A 314 -21.65 -11.92 -25.91
N GLU A 315 -20.53 -12.30 -25.31
CA GLU A 315 -20.04 -13.68 -25.26
C GLU A 315 -20.62 -14.47 -24.06
N PHE A 316 -21.33 -13.81 -23.13
CA PHE A 316 -21.79 -14.40 -21.86
C PHE A 316 -23.32 -14.43 -21.71
N ASN A 317 -23.83 -15.46 -21.06
CA ASN A 317 -25.24 -15.57 -20.68
C ASN A 317 -25.55 -14.66 -19.48
N LEU A 318 -26.06 -13.45 -19.77
CA LEU A 318 -26.34 -12.42 -18.76
C LEU A 318 -27.48 -12.76 -17.78
N ASN A 319 -28.18 -13.89 -17.99
CA ASN A 319 -29.09 -14.45 -16.98
C ASN A 319 -28.35 -15.17 -15.85
N LYS A 320 -27.08 -15.56 -16.07
CA LYS A 320 -26.26 -16.29 -15.09
C LYS A 320 -25.12 -15.47 -14.50
N ILE A 321 -24.66 -14.42 -15.18
CA ILE A 321 -23.52 -13.58 -14.77
C ILE A 321 -23.80 -12.10 -15.07
N SER A 322 -23.22 -11.21 -14.27
CA SER A 322 -23.20 -9.77 -14.56
C SER A 322 -21.82 -9.35 -15.07
N VAL A 323 -21.71 -8.30 -15.87
CA VAL A 323 -20.43 -7.86 -16.47
C VAL A 323 -20.20 -6.39 -16.14
N GLU A 324 -18.99 -6.06 -15.69
CA GLU A 324 -18.60 -4.70 -15.35
C GLU A 324 -17.22 -4.33 -15.90
N ASN A 325 -17.19 -3.32 -16.77
CA ASN A 325 -15.94 -2.84 -17.35
C ASN A 325 -15.33 -1.67 -16.57
N CYS A 326 -14.38 -2.01 -15.70
CA CYS A 326 -13.64 -1.10 -14.83
C CYS A 326 -12.30 -0.63 -15.44
N ALA A 327 -11.98 -1.01 -16.67
CA ALA A 327 -10.76 -0.56 -17.34
C ALA A 327 -10.77 0.96 -17.58
N MET A 328 -9.58 1.54 -17.80
CA MET A 328 -9.46 2.97 -18.06
C MET A 328 -8.40 3.25 -19.13
N ALA A 329 -8.81 4.03 -20.14
CA ALA A 329 -7.93 4.41 -21.24
C ALA A 329 -6.65 5.11 -20.75
N GLY A 330 -5.52 4.70 -21.36
CA GLY A 330 -4.21 5.28 -21.11
C GLY A 330 -3.56 4.87 -19.77
N ARG A 331 -4.06 3.85 -19.07
CA ARG A 331 -3.41 3.35 -17.85
C ARG A 331 -2.52 2.16 -18.17
N SER A 332 -1.42 2.08 -17.44
CA SER A 332 -0.58 0.89 -17.22
C SER A 332 -1.05 0.15 -15.97
N ALA A 333 -0.49 -1.02 -15.68
CA ALA A 333 -0.75 -1.74 -14.44
C ALA A 333 -0.43 -0.87 -13.20
N ARG A 334 0.72 -0.20 -13.17
CA ARG A 334 1.11 0.69 -12.07
C ARG A 334 0.19 1.87 -11.93
N THR A 335 -0.07 2.60 -13.02
CA THR A 335 -0.90 3.82 -12.94
C THR A 335 -2.36 3.53 -12.63
N PHE A 336 -2.87 2.34 -12.99
CA PHE A 336 -4.18 1.88 -12.55
C PHE A 336 -4.22 1.69 -11.03
N LEU A 337 -3.14 1.16 -10.44
CA LEU A 337 -3.00 1.01 -9.00
C LEU A 337 -2.80 2.38 -8.30
N ASP A 338 -1.88 3.20 -8.79
CA ASP A 338 -1.50 4.49 -8.19
C ASP A 338 -2.68 5.46 -8.11
N GLU A 339 -3.60 5.41 -9.09
CA GLU A 339 -4.81 6.23 -9.13
C GLU A 339 -5.96 5.68 -8.24
N GLY A 340 -5.73 4.61 -7.48
CA GLY A 340 -6.75 3.98 -6.62
C GLY A 340 -7.87 3.25 -7.37
N ARG A 341 -7.71 3.02 -8.69
CA ARG A 341 -8.74 2.33 -9.49
C ARG A 341 -8.84 0.86 -9.13
N TRP A 342 -7.69 0.25 -8.83
CA TRP A 342 -7.66 -1.12 -8.32
C TRP A 342 -8.36 -1.23 -6.97
N ASP A 343 -8.14 -0.28 -6.06
CA ASP A 343 -8.72 -0.32 -4.71
C ASP A 343 -10.26 -0.34 -4.76
N LYS A 344 -10.85 0.39 -5.70
CA LYS A 344 -12.30 0.35 -5.96
C LYS A 344 -12.80 -1.05 -6.36
N VAL A 345 -12.14 -1.68 -7.32
CA VAL A 345 -12.49 -3.04 -7.77
C VAL A 345 -12.30 -4.03 -6.62
N TYR A 346 -11.14 -4.02 -5.97
CA TYR A 346 -10.81 -4.87 -4.84
C TYR A 346 -11.83 -4.79 -3.70
N ASN A 347 -12.35 -3.60 -3.41
CA ASN A 347 -13.36 -3.40 -2.38
C ASN A 347 -14.77 -3.86 -2.80
N ALA A 348 -15.07 -3.92 -4.10
CA ALA A 348 -16.33 -4.40 -4.65
C ALA A 348 -16.39 -5.93 -4.86
N LEU A 349 -15.23 -6.61 -4.87
CA LEU A 349 -15.14 -8.06 -5.06
C LEU A 349 -15.84 -8.85 -3.94
N GLN A 350 -16.53 -9.90 -4.36
CA GLN A 350 -17.13 -10.92 -3.50
C GLN A 350 -16.62 -12.32 -3.91
N PRO A 351 -16.68 -13.31 -3.00
CA PRO A 351 -16.34 -14.69 -3.34
C PRO A 351 -17.13 -15.21 -4.54
N GLY A 352 -16.45 -15.87 -5.48
CA GLY A 352 -17.05 -16.40 -6.71
C GLY A 352 -17.11 -15.43 -7.89
N ASP A 353 -16.77 -14.15 -7.70
CA ASP A 353 -16.58 -13.22 -8.81
C ASP A 353 -15.39 -13.59 -9.70
N PHE A 354 -15.34 -13.01 -10.89
CA PHE A 354 -14.26 -13.22 -11.86
C PHE A 354 -13.61 -11.89 -12.22
N VAL A 355 -12.30 -11.89 -12.47
CA VAL A 355 -11.57 -10.69 -12.92
C VAL A 355 -10.70 -11.00 -14.13
N LEU A 356 -11.04 -10.40 -15.27
CA LEU A 356 -10.17 -10.39 -16.45
C LEU A 356 -9.18 -9.23 -16.34
N ILE A 357 -7.88 -9.56 -16.35
CA ILE A 357 -6.78 -8.62 -16.15
C ILE A 357 -5.96 -8.50 -17.42
N GLN A 358 -5.90 -7.32 -18.04
CA GLN A 358 -5.09 -7.10 -19.25
C GLN A 358 -4.36 -5.75 -19.24
N PHE A 359 -3.03 -5.79 -19.17
CA PHE A 359 -2.14 -4.62 -19.30
C PHE A 359 -0.94 -4.93 -20.20
N GLY A 360 -0.20 -3.90 -20.61
CA GLY A 360 1.00 -4.03 -21.42
C GLY A 360 1.19 -2.91 -22.46
N HIS A 361 0.12 -2.24 -22.91
CA HIS A 361 0.26 -1.21 -23.97
C HIS A 361 0.89 0.09 -23.45
N ASN A 362 0.59 0.48 -22.22
CA ASN A 362 1.07 1.73 -21.60
C ASN A 362 2.23 1.51 -20.62
N ASP A 363 2.61 0.25 -20.41
CA ASP A 363 3.55 -0.23 -19.40
C ASP A 363 5.03 -0.08 -19.84
N THR A 364 5.25 0.60 -20.97
CA THR A 364 6.56 0.93 -21.54
C THR A 364 6.80 2.44 -21.58
N GLY A 365 8.05 2.86 -21.76
CA GLY A 365 8.46 4.27 -21.85
C GLY A 365 9.04 4.81 -20.54
N ALA A 366 8.78 6.09 -20.26
CA ALA A 366 9.34 6.76 -19.09
C ALA A 366 8.66 6.32 -17.79
N ILE A 367 9.47 6.01 -16.77
CA ILE A 367 8.99 5.61 -15.44
C ILE A 367 8.60 6.85 -14.63
N ASN A 368 9.46 7.87 -14.54
CA ASN A 368 9.31 8.97 -13.60
C ASN A 368 9.22 10.36 -14.24
N THR A 369 9.29 10.46 -15.56
CA THR A 369 9.18 11.73 -16.33
C THR A 369 7.99 11.71 -17.29
N GLY A 370 7.54 12.90 -17.70
CA GLY A 370 6.44 13.06 -18.65
C GLY A 370 5.15 12.37 -18.19
N LYS A 371 4.62 11.43 -19.00
CA LYS A 371 3.42 10.65 -18.63
C LYS A 371 3.68 9.67 -17.49
N ALA A 372 4.94 9.29 -17.24
CA ALA A 372 5.39 8.47 -16.12
C ALA A 372 4.51 7.21 -15.88
N ARG A 373 4.32 6.39 -16.91
CA ARG A 373 3.44 5.20 -16.88
C ARG A 373 4.20 3.88 -16.75
N ALA A 374 5.45 3.84 -17.23
CA ALA A 374 6.18 2.58 -17.33
C ALA A 374 6.54 2.00 -15.96
N GLU A 375 6.73 0.69 -15.94
CA GLU A 375 7.27 -0.08 -14.84
C GLU A 375 8.70 -0.57 -15.14
N LEU A 376 9.33 -1.26 -14.19
CA LEU A 376 10.56 -1.99 -14.50
C LEU A 376 10.24 -3.18 -15.42
N PRO A 377 11.10 -3.51 -16.40
CA PRO A 377 10.90 -4.69 -17.24
C PRO A 377 11.08 -5.96 -16.42
N GLY A 378 10.36 -7.02 -16.78
CA GLY A 378 10.51 -8.34 -16.16
C GLY A 378 9.27 -8.82 -15.40
N SER A 379 9.40 -10.05 -14.90
CA SER A 379 8.41 -10.71 -14.06
C SER A 379 8.90 -10.97 -12.63
N GLY A 380 10.14 -10.62 -12.28
CA GLY A 380 10.69 -10.89 -10.95
C GLY A 380 10.15 -9.98 -9.84
N GLY A 381 10.80 -10.00 -8.68
CA GLY A 381 10.45 -9.18 -7.50
C GLY A 381 11.23 -7.86 -7.41
N GLU A 382 11.94 -7.47 -8.46
CA GLU A 382 12.81 -6.30 -8.48
C GLU A 382 12.00 -5.00 -8.30
N SER A 383 12.63 -4.04 -7.64
CA SER A 383 12.05 -2.73 -7.40
C SER A 383 13.13 -1.67 -7.28
N LYS A 384 12.75 -0.42 -7.54
CA LYS A 384 13.63 0.74 -7.41
C LYS A 384 12.85 1.96 -6.99
N VAL A 385 13.47 2.82 -6.18
CA VAL A 385 12.89 4.11 -5.77
C VAL A 385 13.15 5.15 -6.87
N PHE A 386 12.10 5.86 -7.27
CA PHE A 386 12.17 6.97 -8.21
C PHE A 386 11.61 8.23 -7.57
N LEU A 387 12.23 9.39 -7.83
CA LEU A 387 11.61 10.69 -7.62
C LEU A 387 10.70 10.96 -8.82
N MET A 388 9.39 11.02 -8.59
CA MET A 388 8.39 11.26 -9.62
C MET A 388 8.37 12.75 -9.95
N GLU A 389 8.80 13.12 -11.15
CA GLU A 389 8.97 14.52 -11.58
C GLU A 389 7.70 15.34 -11.36
N LYS A 390 6.56 14.80 -11.80
CA LYS A 390 5.26 15.49 -11.76
C LYS A 390 4.78 15.80 -10.33
N THR A 391 5.09 14.93 -9.37
CA THR A 391 4.54 15.04 -8.00
C THR A 391 5.56 15.50 -6.98
N GLY A 392 6.86 15.46 -7.32
CA GLY A 392 7.96 15.67 -6.37
C GLY A 392 8.04 14.60 -5.27
N LYS A 393 7.32 13.48 -5.40
CA LYS A 393 7.27 12.42 -4.39
C LYS A 393 8.13 11.23 -4.80
N TYR A 394 8.78 10.60 -3.82
CA TYR A 394 9.46 9.35 -4.05
C TYR A 394 8.46 8.18 -4.09
N GLN A 395 8.69 7.24 -5.00
CA GLN A 395 7.84 6.07 -5.18
C GLN A 395 8.70 4.84 -5.47
N VAL A 396 8.36 3.71 -4.84
CA VAL A 396 8.91 2.41 -5.21
C VAL A 396 8.17 1.92 -6.46
N VAL A 397 8.91 1.71 -7.54
CA VAL A 397 8.40 1.13 -8.78
C VAL A 397 8.91 -0.30 -8.89
N TYR A 398 8.00 -1.23 -9.15
CA TYR A 398 8.28 -2.66 -9.26
C TYR A 398 8.34 -3.11 -10.72
N THR A 399 8.64 -4.39 -10.96
CA THR A 399 8.51 -4.98 -12.31
C THR A 399 7.05 -5.10 -12.75
N PHE A 400 6.83 -5.13 -14.07
CA PHE A 400 5.50 -5.36 -14.64
C PHE A 400 4.81 -6.62 -14.07
N GLY A 401 5.51 -7.75 -14.03
CA GLY A 401 4.93 -8.99 -13.49
C GLY A 401 4.61 -8.92 -11.99
N TRP A 402 5.34 -8.09 -11.22
CA TRP A 402 5.00 -7.85 -9.82
C TRP A 402 3.62 -7.20 -9.66
N TYR A 403 3.29 -6.19 -10.46
CA TYR A 403 1.97 -5.54 -10.40
C TYR A 403 0.84 -6.50 -10.77
N LEU A 404 1.05 -7.35 -11.78
CA LEU A 404 0.07 -8.39 -12.12
C LEU A 404 -0.14 -9.39 -10.97
N ARG A 405 0.94 -9.88 -10.34
CA ARG A 405 0.82 -10.77 -9.17
C ARG A 405 0.09 -10.12 -8.02
N LYS A 406 0.33 -8.82 -7.76
CA LYS A 406 -0.42 -8.07 -6.75
C LYS A 406 -1.93 -8.15 -7.02
N PHE A 407 -2.37 -7.83 -8.23
CA PHE A 407 -3.79 -7.91 -8.60
C PHE A 407 -4.33 -9.33 -8.44
N ILE A 408 -3.61 -10.33 -8.93
CA ILE A 408 -4.00 -11.74 -8.84
C ILE A 408 -4.19 -12.17 -7.38
N MET A 409 -3.22 -11.88 -6.51
CA MET A 409 -3.26 -12.24 -5.10
C MET A 409 -4.40 -11.53 -4.36
N ASP A 410 -4.65 -10.25 -4.67
CA ASP A 410 -5.76 -9.49 -4.11
C ASP A 410 -7.12 -10.08 -4.54
N VAL A 411 -7.25 -10.57 -5.78
CA VAL A 411 -8.45 -11.27 -6.27
C VAL A 411 -8.65 -12.59 -5.52
N GLN A 412 -7.59 -13.39 -5.38
CA GLN A 412 -7.62 -14.67 -4.67
C GLN A 412 -7.97 -14.48 -3.19
N GLU A 413 -7.43 -13.45 -2.52
CA GLU A 413 -7.76 -13.13 -1.13
C GLU A 413 -9.26 -12.89 -0.93
N LYS A 414 -9.92 -12.26 -1.91
CA LYS A 414 -11.36 -11.98 -1.88
C LYS A 414 -12.22 -13.21 -2.22
N GLY A 415 -11.60 -14.36 -2.50
CA GLY A 415 -12.28 -15.57 -2.97
C GLY A 415 -12.80 -15.46 -4.41
N ALA A 416 -12.36 -14.44 -5.15
CA ALA A 416 -12.66 -14.28 -6.56
C ALA A 416 -11.60 -15.00 -7.43
N ILE A 417 -11.90 -15.15 -8.72
CA ILE A 417 -11.11 -15.96 -9.65
C ILE A 417 -10.41 -15.03 -10.66
N PRO A 418 -9.06 -14.91 -10.64
CA PRO A 418 -8.32 -14.09 -11.58
C PRO A 418 -8.06 -14.85 -12.89
N ILE A 419 -8.25 -14.16 -14.01
CA ILE A 419 -7.91 -14.61 -15.36
C ILE A 419 -7.06 -13.54 -16.03
N VAL A 420 -5.80 -13.86 -16.30
CA VAL A 420 -4.81 -12.92 -16.82
C VAL A 420 -4.69 -13.10 -18.34
N LEU A 421 -4.76 -11.98 -19.07
CA LEU A 421 -4.74 -11.96 -20.53
C LEU A 421 -3.45 -11.28 -21.01
N SER A 422 -2.72 -11.89 -21.95
CA SER A 422 -1.69 -11.14 -22.69
C SER A 422 -2.36 -10.03 -23.50
N HIS A 423 -1.80 -8.81 -23.49
CA HIS A 423 -2.44 -7.68 -24.19
C HIS A 423 -2.59 -7.91 -25.70
N THR A 424 -3.64 -7.35 -26.29
CA THR A 424 -3.96 -7.46 -27.72
C THR A 424 -2.78 -7.05 -28.63
N PRO A 425 -2.63 -7.67 -29.81
CA PRO A 425 -1.54 -7.30 -30.73
C PRO A 425 -1.79 -5.91 -31.31
N ARG A 426 -0.69 -5.17 -31.56
CA ARG A 426 -0.74 -3.95 -32.35
C ARG A 426 -0.76 -4.30 -33.84
N ASN A 427 -1.32 -3.43 -34.68
CA ASN A 427 -1.30 -3.53 -36.13
C ASN A 427 0.09 -3.23 -36.71
N LYS A 428 1.12 -3.91 -36.19
CA LYS A 428 2.51 -3.79 -36.59
C LYS A 428 2.93 -5.10 -37.22
N TRP A 429 3.40 -5.04 -38.45
CA TRP A 429 3.73 -6.21 -39.25
C TRP A 429 5.22 -6.20 -39.59
N LYS A 430 5.83 -7.37 -39.52
CA LYS A 430 7.18 -7.64 -40.02
C LYS A 430 7.14 -8.96 -40.77
N ASP A 431 7.61 -8.97 -42.01
CA ASP A 431 7.71 -10.17 -42.85
C ASP A 431 6.38 -10.95 -42.95
N GLY A 432 5.26 -10.23 -43.10
CA GLY A 432 3.92 -10.83 -43.20
C GLY A 432 3.34 -11.35 -41.88
N LYS A 433 4.05 -11.20 -40.77
CA LYS A 433 3.63 -11.59 -39.42
C LYS A 433 3.32 -10.38 -38.57
N ILE A 434 2.23 -10.44 -37.82
CA ILE A 434 1.89 -9.38 -36.87
C ILE A 434 2.71 -9.57 -35.59
N GLU A 435 3.07 -8.45 -34.94
CA GLU A 435 3.88 -8.43 -33.72
C GLU A 435 3.32 -9.40 -32.66
N ARG A 436 4.23 -10.22 -32.10
CA ARG A 436 3.98 -11.11 -30.98
C ARG A 436 4.80 -10.65 -29.79
N ASN A 437 4.16 -10.47 -28.64
CA ASN A 437 4.86 -10.06 -27.41
C ASN A 437 5.35 -11.26 -26.58
N THR A 438 5.72 -12.36 -27.25
CA THR A 438 6.09 -13.64 -26.65
C THR A 438 7.40 -13.62 -25.87
N ALA A 439 8.23 -12.60 -26.06
CA ALA A 439 9.50 -12.43 -25.34
C ALA A 439 9.50 -11.24 -24.35
N SER A 440 8.40 -10.49 -24.24
CA SER A 440 8.30 -9.25 -23.46
C SER A 440 7.07 -9.30 -22.52
N PHE A 441 6.16 -8.34 -22.58
CA PHE A 441 4.97 -8.27 -21.73
C PHE A 441 4.10 -9.53 -21.82
N GLY A 442 4.01 -10.20 -22.98
CA GLY A 442 3.29 -11.48 -23.09
C GLY A 442 3.95 -12.60 -22.29
N LYS A 443 5.29 -12.67 -22.31
CA LYS A 443 6.09 -13.58 -21.45
C LYS A 443 5.86 -13.27 -19.97
N TRP A 444 6.03 -12.02 -19.58
CA TRP A 444 5.93 -11.63 -18.17
C TRP A 444 4.50 -11.77 -17.62
N THR A 445 3.48 -11.58 -18.45
CA THR A 445 2.08 -11.84 -18.11
C THR A 445 1.85 -13.32 -17.82
N ARG A 446 2.37 -14.21 -18.68
CA ARG A 446 2.28 -15.65 -18.49
C ARG A 446 3.00 -16.09 -17.21
N GLU A 447 4.25 -15.65 -17.04
CA GLU A 447 5.06 -15.98 -15.86
C GLU A 447 4.39 -15.51 -14.56
N ALA A 448 3.75 -14.33 -14.56
CA ALA A 448 3.01 -13.84 -13.39
C ALA A 448 1.81 -14.71 -13.05
N ALA A 449 1.06 -15.18 -14.06
CA ALA A 449 -0.08 -16.07 -13.87
C ALA A 449 0.36 -17.46 -13.38
N GLU A 450 1.40 -18.04 -14.00
CA GLU A 450 1.97 -19.33 -13.61
C GLU A 450 2.50 -19.31 -12.17
N ALA A 451 3.23 -18.25 -11.79
CA ALA A 451 3.78 -18.10 -10.44
C ALA A 451 2.73 -17.97 -9.32
N THR A 452 1.46 -17.72 -9.67
CA THR A 452 0.35 -17.51 -8.73
C THR A 452 -0.77 -18.53 -8.90
N GLY A 453 -0.65 -19.46 -9.85
CA GLY A 453 -1.70 -20.42 -10.17
C GLY A 453 -2.96 -19.81 -10.79
N ALA A 454 -2.89 -18.58 -11.30
CA ALA A 454 -4.01 -17.94 -11.98
C ALA A 454 -4.19 -18.49 -13.40
N TYR A 455 -5.43 -18.40 -13.92
CA TYR A 455 -5.69 -18.76 -15.31
C TYR A 455 -5.01 -17.78 -16.25
N PHE A 456 -4.39 -18.29 -17.31
CA PHE A 456 -3.78 -17.48 -18.36
C PHE A 456 -4.44 -17.74 -19.71
N ILE A 457 -4.72 -16.66 -20.45
CA ILE A 457 -5.13 -16.73 -21.84
C ILE A 457 -4.16 -15.89 -22.68
N ASP A 458 -3.52 -16.54 -23.66
CA ASP A 458 -2.64 -15.87 -24.61
C ASP A 458 -3.45 -15.12 -25.69
N LEU A 459 -4.19 -14.09 -25.28
CA LEU A 459 -5.04 -13.29 -26.15
C LEU A 459 -4.24 -12.61 -27.27
N ASN A 460 -3.00 -12.16 -26.99
CA ASN A 460 -2.07 -11.67 -27.99
C ASN A 460 -1.93 -12.68 -29.13
N LYS A 461 -1.62 -13.95 -28.78
CA LYS A 461 -1.44 -15.00 -29.77
C LYS A 461 -2.73 -15.33 -30.52
N ILE A 462 -3.84 -15.51 -29.80
CA ILE A 462 -5.12 -15.93 -30.40
C ILE A 462 -5.60 -14.87 -31.40
N SER A 463 -5.59 -13.59 -31.02
CA SER A 463 -6.03 -12.51 -31.90
C SER A 463 -5.08 -12.29 -33.08
N ALA A 464 -3.77 -12.40 -32.86
CA ALA A 464 -2.79 -12.28 -33.93
C ALA A 464 -2.91 -13.42 -34.96
N ASP A 465 -3.17 -14.67 -34.53
CA ASP A 465 -3.42 -15.80 -35.44
C ASP A 465 -4.67 -15.54 -36.31
N LYS A 466 -5.71 -14.90 -35.76
CA LYS A 466 -6.91 -14.52 -36.51
C LYS A 466 -6.64 -13.41 -37.52
N LEU A 467 -5.88 -12.38 -37.13
CA LEU A 467 -5.51 -11.27 -38.01
C LEU A 467 -4.62 -11.71 -39.17
N GLU A 468 -3.63 -12.58 -38.92
CA GLU A 468 -2.77 -13.16 -39.95
C GLU A 468 -3.58 -13.92 -41.01
N LYS A 469 -4.58 -14.71 -40.60
CA LYS A 469 -5.48 -15.40 -41.54
C LYS A 469 -6.30 -14.46 -42.43
N LYS A 470 -6.52 -13.20 -42.01
CA LYS A 470 -7.19 -12.17 -42.84
C LYS A 470 -6.22 -11.50 -43.81
N GLY A 471 -4.93 -11.50 -43.50
CA GLY A 471 -3.88 -10.80 -44.24
C GLY A 471 -3.85 -9.29 -43.93
N ILE A 472 -2.69 -8.67 -44.18
CA ILE A 472 -2.36 -7.28 -43.80
C ILE A 472 -3.46 -6.29 -44.18
N LYS A 473 -3.94 -6.33 -45.43
CA LYS A 473 -4.94 -5.38 -45.93
C LYS A 473 -6.27 -5.44 -45.16
N LYS A 474 -6.80 -6.65 -44.92
CA LYS A 474 -8.09 -6.84 -44.22
C LYS A 474 -7.95 -6.73 -42.71
N ALA A 475 -6.76 -6.96 -42.16
CA ALA A 475 -6.48 -6.77 -40.75
C ALA A 475 -6.64 -5.30 -40.31
N ALA A 476 -6.37 -4.34 -41.22
CA ALA A 476 -6.53 -2.91 -40.95
C ALA A 476 -7.96 -2.55 -40.50
N ASP A 477 -9.01 -3.18 -41.04
CA ASP A 477 -10.42 -2.95 -40.65
C ASP A 477 -10.72 -3.23 -39.17
N TYR A 478 -9.88 -4.02 -38.50
CA TYR A 478 -10.03 -4.36 -37.08
C TYR A 478 -9.39 -3.32 -36.16
N TYR A 479 -8.63 -2.38 -36.73
CA TYR A 479 -8.09 -1.23 -36.04
C TYR A 479 -8.86 0.02 -36.44
N ASN A 480 -8.78 1.06 -35.61
CA ASN A 480 -9.30 2.36 -36.00
C ASN A 480 -8.22 3.13 -36.78
N ASN A 481 -8.00 4.40 -36.46
CA ASN A 481 -7.07 5.30 -37.14
C ASN A 481 -5.62 5.21 -36.63
N ASP A 482 -5.29 4.25 -35.76
CA ASP A 482 -3.92 3.99 -35.32
C ASP A 482 -3.62 2.49 -35.18
N HIS A 483 -2.37 2.16 -34.82
CA HIS A 483 -1.91 0.77 -34.75
C HIS A 483 -2.26 0.05 -33.44
N THR A 484 -2.93 0.68 -32.47
CA THR A 484 -3.17 0.11 -31.14
C THR A 484 -4.66 -0.08 -30.87
N HIS A 485 -5.47 0.93 -31.17
CA HIS A 485 -6.87 0.95 -30.80
C HIS A 485 -7.71 0.24 -31.83
N THR A 486 -8.55 -0.69 -31.36
CA THR A 486 -9.44 -1.45 -32.23
C THR A 486 -10.65 -0.65 -32.69
N SER A 487 -11.16 -0.96 -33.88
CA SER A 487 -12.53 -0.61 -34.27
C SER A 487 -13.54 -1.46 -33.49
N LEU A 488 -14.84 -1.16 -33.59
CA LEU A 488 -15.89 -2.00 -33.00
C LEU A 488 -15.76 -3.48 -33.46
N LYS A 489 -15.47 -3.68 -34.75
CA LYS A 489 -15.21 -5.01 -35.34
C LYS A 489 -13.99 -5.69 -34.69
N GLY A 490 -12.93 -4.95 -34.42
CA GLY A 490 -11.76 -5.40 -33.66
C GLY A 490 -12.08 -5.81 -32.23
N ALA A 491 -12.85 -4.99 -31.53
CA ALA A 491 -13.27 -5.25 -30.16
C ALA A 491 -14.05 -6.57 -30.03
N HIS A 492 -15.05 -6.81 -30.91
CA HIS A 492 -15.78 -8.08 -30.91
C HIS A 492 -14.89 -9.28 -31.26
N MET A 493 -13.93 -9.11 -32.18
CA MET A 493 -13.00 -10.18 -32.54
C MET A 493 -12.11 -10.57 -31.35
N ASN A 494 -11.64 -9.59 -30.58
CA ASN A 494 -10.90 -9.83 -29.33
C ASN A 494 -11.78 -10.46 -28.25
N ALA A 495 -13.03 -10.02 -28.07
CA ALA A 495 -13.97 -10.65 -27.14
C ALA A 495 -14.18 -12.15 -27.46
N LYS A 496 -14.38 -12.48 -28.74
CA LYS A 496 -14.45 -13.87 -29.22
C LYS A 496 -13.15 -14.65 -28.98
N SER A 497 -11.99 -14.01 -29.15
CA SER A 497 -10.69 -14.62 -28.83
C SER A 497 -10.55 -14.97 -27.34
N ILE A 498 -11.11 -14.15 -26.45
CA ILE A 498 -11.15 -14.45 -25.01
C ILE A 498 -12.07 -15.65 -24.76
N ALA A 499 -13.26 -15.69 -25.36
CA ALA A 499 -14.16 -16.85 -25.25
C ALA A 499 -13.51 -18.14 -25.79
N ASP A 500 -12.83 -18.08 -26.94
CA ASP A 500 -12.05 -19.20 -27.49
C ASP A 500 -10.93 -19.65 -26.55
N GLY A 501 -10.27 -18.69 -25.88
CA GLY A 501 -9.27 -18.95 -24.86
C GLY A 501 -9.85 -19.66 -23.64
N LEU A 502 -10.96 -19.17 -23.09
CA LEU A 502 -11.67 -19.75 -21.96
C LEU A 502 -12.13 -21.19 -22.24
N LYS A 503 -12.58 -21.49 -23.45
CA LYS A 503 -12.98 -22.86 -23.85
C LYS A 503 -11.82 -23.85 -23.78
N ARG A 504 -10.57 -23.38 -23.84
CA ARG A 504 -9.34 -24.21 -23.80
C ARG A 504 -8.76 -24.34 -22.40
N THR A 505 -9.33 -23.66 -21.40
CA THR A 505 -8.93 -23.78 -20.01
C THR A 505 -9.97 -24.58 -19.22
N ASP A 506 -9.61 -24.98 -18.02
CA ASP A 506 -10.49 -25.52 -16.98
C ASP A 506 -11.16 -24.40 -16.15
N CYS A 507 -10.98 -23.13 -16.52
CA CYS A 507 -11.56 -21.99 -15.81
C CYS A 507 -13.10 -22.09 -15.75
N PRO A 508 -13.71 -21.99 -14.56
CA PRO A 508 -15.17 -22.13 -14.41
C PRO A 508 -15.95 -20.99 -15.09
N LEU A 509 -15.31 -19.85 -15.39
CA LEU A 509 -15.93 -18.77 -16.17
C LEU A 509 -16.49 -19.26 -17.52
N LYS A 510 -15.92 -20.33 -18.12
CA LYS A 510 -16.40 -20.89 -19.39
C LYS A 510 -17.84 -21.41 -19.34
N GLN A 511 -18.35 -21.76 -18.16
CA GLN A 511 -19.73 -22.24 -17.97
C GLN A 511 -20.78 -21.14 -18.16
N TYR A 512 -20.34 -19.88 -18.17
CA TYR A 512 -21.19 -18.71 -18.36
C TYR A 512 -21.19 -18.21 -19.81
N LEU A 513 -20.41 -18.81 -20.71
CA LEU A 513 -20.44 -18.48 -22.13
C LEU A 513 -21.81 -18.84 -22.75
N LYS A 514 -22.19 -18.12 -23.82
CA LYS A 514 -23.41 -18.42 -24.60
C LYS A 514 -23.31 -19.68 -25.44
#